data_AF-K1TGV3-F1
#
_entry.id   AF-K1TGV3-F1
#
_cell.length_a   1.000
_cell.length_b   1.000
_cell.length_c   1.000
_cell.angle_alpha   90.00
_cell.angle_beta   90.00
_cell.angle_gamma   90.00
#
_symmetry.space_group_name_H-M   'P 1'
#
loop_
_entity.id
_entity.type
_entity.pdbx_description
1 polymer ?
#
loop_
_entity_poly.entity_id
_entity_poly.type
_entity_poly.pdbx_seq_one_letter_code
_entity_poly.pdbx_strand_id
1 'polypeptide(L)'
;MQEIRTDGKTTLFNQLTGSNQHVGNFPGVTVDRKDGAIRNHPEATVTDLPGIYSLSPYSNEEIVTRDFLLNNNLSGIINIVDASNIERNLYLTMQLMELGIPMVLALNMMDEVKANGGSIRVNDLERILGIPVVPISAVKNEGIDELIDHAIHIARYGEKPARMDFCTDSDDPHDPVAAVHRCIHSAATLLEPDIRAAGLPVRFATTKLVEDDEQIKKKITIP
;
A
#
# COMPACT_ATOMS: atom_id res chain seq x y z
N MET A 1 11.67 2.13 -2.34
CA MET A 1 10.43 2.23 -1.54
C MET A 1 9.50 3.24 -2.15
N GLN A 2 8.20 3.24 -1.82
CA GLN A 2 7.22 4.06 -2.54
C GLN A 2 6.15 4.65 -1.65
N GLU A 3 5.64 5.81 -2.02
CA GLU A 3 4.78 6.67 -1.20
C GLU A 3 3.43 6.91 -1.90
N ILE A 4 2.28 6.62 -1.23
CA ILE A 4 0.93 6.73 -1.82
C ILE A 4 -0.02 7.57 -0.89
N ARG A 5 -0.86 8.47 -1.48
CA ARG A 5 -1.70 9.65 -0.99
C ARG A 5 -2.42 9.57 0.39
N THR A 6 -2.91 10.65 1.07
CA THR A 6 -3.14 12.12 0.80
C THR A 6 -2.97 12.98 2.06
N ASP A 7 -2.54 14.23 1.87
CA ASP A 7 -2.11 15.25 2.83
C ASP A 7 -0.86 14.91 3.66
N GLY A 8 0.23 15.61 3.34
CA GLY A 8 1.56 15.39 3.93
C GLY A 8 2.50 14.47 3.14
N LYS A 9 2.06 13.89 2.00
CA LYS A 9 2.91 13.10 1.09
C LYS A 9 4.13 13.89 0.58
N THR A 10 3.89 14.97 -0.17
CA THR A 10 4.98 15.84 -0.65
C THR A 10 5.89 16.33 0.49
N THR A 11 5.33 16.57 1.68
CA THR A 11 6.10 16.93 2.87
C THR A 11 6.98 15.77 3.33
N LEU A 12 6.44 14.55 3.46
CA LEU A 12 7.18 13.36 3.84
C LEU A 12 8.26 13.04 2.81
N PHE A 13 7.93 13.01 1.52
CA PHE A 13 8.91 12.81 0.44
C PHE A 13 10.11 13.76 0.57
N ASN A 14 9.87 15.04 0.83
CA ASN A 14 10.94 16.02 1.06
C ASN A 14 11.76 15.71 2.32
N GLN A 15 11.14 15.25 3.41
CA GLN A 15 11.86 14.85 4.63
C GLN A 15 12.71 13.58 4.39
N LEU A 16 12.20 12.66 3.57
CA LEU A 16 12.89 11.41 3.22
C LEU A 16 14.08 11.64 2.31
N THR A 17 14.01 12.57 1.34
CA THR A 17 15.07 12.70 0.31
C THR A 17 15.95 13.95 0.46
N GLY A 18 15.51 14.95 1.22
CA GLY A 18 16.13 16.27 1.20
C GLY A 18 16.17 16.87 -0.22
N SER A 19 17.29 17.51 -0.59
CA SER A 19 17.47 18.18 -1.88
C SER A 19 17.77 17.25 -3.08
N ASN A 20 17.98 15.95 -2.85
CA ASN A 20 18.42 15.01 -3.89
C ASN A 20 17.23 14.35 -4.60
N GLN A 21 16.44 15.16 -5.31
CA GLN A 21 15.25 14.72 -6.03
C GLN A 21 15.39 14.95 -7.54
N HIS A 22 14.83 14.05 -8.33
CA HIS A 22 14.67 14.18 -9.77
C HIS A 22 13.20 14.09 -10.14
N VAL A 23 12.76 14.94 -11.07
CA VAL A 23 11.37 14.98 -11.55
C VAL A 23 11.35 14.60 -13.03
N GLY A 24 10.49 13.63 -13.37
CA GLY A 24 10.22 13.20 -14.73
C GLY A 24 8.74 12.84 -14.89
N ASN A 25 8.42 12.03 -15.90
CA ASN A 25 7.08 11.50 -16.12
C ASN A 25 7.10 9.97 -16.09
N PHE A 26 5.99 9.36 -15.67
CA PHE A 26 5.80 7.92 -15.88
C PHE A 26 5.78 7.59 -17.38
N PRO A 27 6.32 6.45 -17.81
CA PRO A 27 6.39 6.09 -19.23
C PRO A 27 5.01 6.10 -19.90
N GLY A 28 4.89 6.83 -21.01
CA GLY A 28 3.68 6.82 -21.85
C GLY A 28 2.50 7.66 -21.31
N VAL A 29 2.69 8.43 -20.25
CA VAL A 29 1.64 9.27 -19.65
C VAL A 29 2.17 10.64 -19.21
N THR A 30 1.28 11.59 -19.00
CA THR A 30 1.60 12.95 -18.50
C THR A 30 1.55 13.04 -16.97
N VAL A 31 1.74 11.91 -16.29
CA VAL A 31 1.69 11.85 -14.83
C VAL A 31 3.10 12.04 -14.28
N ASP A 32 3.26 13.05 -13.43
CA ASP A 32 4.54 13.38 -12.80
C ASP A 32 5.09 12.21 -11.99
N ARG A 33 6.39 12.00 -12.09
CA ARG A 33 7.16 11.02 -11.31
C ARG A 33 8.29 11.75 -10.59
N LYS A 34 8.41 11.53 -9.27
CA LYS A 34 9.54 12.05 -8.49
C LYS A 34 10.32 10.89 -7.89
N ASP A 35 11.63 10.91 -8.05
CA ASP A 35 12.53 9.92 -7.46
C ASP A 35 13.58 10.65 -6.60
N GLY A 36 13.99 10.06 -5.49
CA GLY A 36 15.08 10.61 -4.69
C GLY A 36 15.76 9.54 -3.83
N ALA A 37 17.03 9.76 -3.53
CA ALA A 37 17.76 8.89 -2.60
C ALA A 37 17.24 9.13 -1.17
N ILE A 38 17.05 8.07 -0.39
CA ILE A 38 16.66 8.19 1.01
C ILE A 38 17.83 8.79 1.81
N ARG A 39 17.53 9.74 2.69
CA ARG A 39 18.50 10.41 3.55
C ARG A 39 19.31 9.37 4.32
N ASN A 40 20.63 9.53 4.33
CA ASN A 40 21.59 8.61 4.95
C ASN A 40 21.63 7.18 4.35
N HIS A 41 20.87 6.92 3.27
CA HIS A 41 20.81 5.64 2.57
C HIS A 41 20.93 5.85 1.04
N PRO A 42 22.11 6.23 0.54
CA PRO A 42 22.31 6.51 -0.89
C PRO A 42 22.07 5.29 -1.79
N GLU A 43 22.12 4.08 -1.23
CA GLU A 43 21.79 2.83 -1.92
C GLU A 43 20.28 2.62 -2.13
N ALA A 44 19.43 3.39 -1.44
CA ALA A 44 17.98 3.24 -1.46
C ALA A 44 17.31 4.43 -2.14
N THR A 45 16.48 4.16 -3.15
CA THR A 45 15.66 5.17 -3.83
C THR A 45 14.21 5.07 -3.38
N VAL A 46 13.59 6.21 -3.11
CA VAL A 46 12.15 6.35 -2.96
C VAL A 46 11.55 6.97 -4.21
N THR A 47 10.50 6.36 -4.73
CA THR A 47 9.71 6.88 -5.85
C THR A 47 8.36 7.34 -5.34
N ASP A 48 8.03 8.59 -5.60
CA ASP A 48 6.75 9.19 -5.29
C ASP A 48 5.70 8.71 -6.30
N LEU A 49 4.65 8.03 -5.82
CA LEU A 49 3.58 7.56 -6.68
C LEU A 49 2.42 8.55 -6.73
N PRO A 50 1.67 8.62 -7.84
CA PRO A 50 0.43 9.36 -7.90
C PRO A 50 -0.46 8.93 -6.76
N GLY A 51 -1.15 9.92 -6.24
CA GLY A 51 -1.89 9.69 -5.06
C GLY A 51 -3.29 9.18 -5.38
N ILE A 52 -3.65 8.01 -4.86
CA ILE A 52 -4.85 7.28 -5.25
C ILE A 52 -5.70 6.93 -4.03
N TYR A 53 -6.97 6.61 -4.24
CA TYR A 53 -7.85 6.09 -3.19
C TYR A 53 -8.05 4.57 -3.28
N SER A 54 -7.76 3.98 -4.44
CA SER A 54 -7.94 2.56 -4.68
C SER A 54 -7.01 2.09 -5.81
N LEU A 55 -6.75 0.78 -5.87
CA LEU A 55 -6.11 0.12 -7.01
C LEU A 55 -7.13 -0.28 -8.10
N SER A 56 -8.26 0.42 -8.18
CA SER A 56 -9.25 0.23 -9.23
C SER A 56 -8.98 1.16 -10.43
N PRO A 57 -9.34 0.79 -11.66
CA PRO A 57 -8.87 1.48 -12.87
C PRO A 57 -9.74 2.67 -13.31
N TYR A 58 -10.18 3.53 -12.40
CA TYR A 58 -11.10 4.62 -12.74
C TYR A 58 -10.41 5.90 -13.23
N SER A 59 -9.11 6.05 -12.94
CA SER A 59 -8.31 7.20 -13.34
C SER A 59 -6.92 6.80 -13.88
N ASN A 60 -6.31 7.68 -14.66
CA ASN A 60 -4.95 7.48 -15.16
C ASN A 60 -3.94 7.35 -13.99
N GLU A 61 -4.14 8.09 -12.89
CA GLU A 61 -3.29 8.00 -11.70
C GLU A 61 -3.36 6.61 -11.06
N GLU A 62 -4.56 6.04 -10.93
CA GLU A 62 -4.77 4.70 -10.40
C GLU A 62 -4.19 3.62 -11.31
N ILE A 63 -4.38 3.73 -12.63
CA ILE A 63 -3.84 2.80 -13.61
C ILE A 63 -2.31 2.82 -13.56
N VAL A 64 -1.69 4.01 -13.60
CA VAL A 64 -0.23 4.17 -13.56
C VAL A 64 0.34 3.63 -12.25
N THR A 65 -0.27 3.97 -11.12
CA THR A 65 0.17 3.50 -9.81
C THR A 65 0.10 1.98 -9.72
N ARG A 66 -1.02 1.39 -10.14
CA ARG A 66 -1.20 -0.06 -10.12
C ARG A 66 -0.24 -0.79 -11.04
N ASP A 67 -0.10 -0.35 -12.29
CA ASP A 67 0.84 -0.99 -13.22
C ASP A 67 2.28 -0.83 -12.74
N PHE A 68 2.61 0.29 -12.08
CA PHE A 68 3.92 0.46 -11.47
C PHE A 68 4.15 -0.56 -10.34
N LEU A 69 3.17 -0.73 -9.45
CA LEU A 69 3.25 -1.69 -8.33
C LEU A 69 3.32 -3.15 -8.80
N LEU A 70 2.62 -3.51 -9.88
CA LEU A 70 2.55 -4.89 -10.39
C LEU A 70 3.76 -5.27 -11.27
N ASN A 71 4.28 -4.33 -12.06
CA ASN A 71 5.28 -4.65 -13.09
C ASN A 71 6.73 -4.33 -12.67
N ASN A 72 6.95 -3.69 -11.52
CA ASN A 72 8.28 -3.36 -11.04
C ASN A 72 8.67 -4.22 -9.83
N ASN A 73 9.95 -4.58 -9.74
CA ASN A 73 10.48 -5.35 -8.61
C ASN A 73 10.73 -4.41 -7.43
N LEU A 74 9.71 -4.20 -6.61
CA LEU A 74 9.77 -3.30 -5.47
C LEU A 74 10.28 -4.00 -4.22
N SER A 75 11.28 -3.41 -3.58
CA SER A 75 11.77 -3.89 -2.29
C SER A 75 10.82 -3.57 -1.13
N GLY A 76 9.97 -2.54 -1.26
CA GLY A 76 8.98 -2.22 -0.24
C GLY A 76 8.15 -0.97 -0.52
N ILE A 77 7.12 -0.76 0.29
CA ILE A 77 6.16 0.34 0.24
C ILE A 77 6.18 1.10 1.57
N ILE A 78 6.21 2.43 1.51
CA ILE A 78 5.93 3.35 2.61
C ILE A 78 4.50 3.87 2.39
N ASN A 79 3.54 3.21 3.02
CA ASN A 79 2.14 3.57 2.88
C ASN A 79 1.80 4.71 3.86
N ILE A 80 1.39 5.87 3.36
CA ILE A 80 1.02 7.00 4.23
C ILE A 80 -0.46 6.92 4.54
N VAL A 81 -0.78 7.00 5.83
CA VAL A 81 -2.15 7.08 6.32
C VAL A 81 -2.30 8.34 7.14
N ASP A 82 -3.25 9.20 6.77
CA ASP A 82 -3.67 10.33 7.59
C ASP A 82 -4.40 9.83 8.85
N ALA A 83 -3.79 10.10 10.02
CA ALA A 83 -4.30 9.72 11.32
C ALA A 83 -5.65 10.37 11.68
N SER A 84 -6.00 11.51 11.07
CA SER A 84 -7.29 12.17 11.24
C SER A 84 -8.42 11.47 10.47
N ASN A 85 -8.08 10.69 9.44
CA ASN A 85 -9.04 10.03 8.55
C ASN A 85 -8.65 8.56 8.26
N ILE A 86 -8.27 7.83 9.31
CA ILE A 86 -7.72 6.46 9.22
C ILE A 86 -8.64 5.50 8.46
N GLU A 87 -9.94 5.49 8.76
CA GLU A 87 -10.88 4.52 8.20
C GLU A 87 -10.88 4.54 6.66
N ARG A 88 -10.93 5.73 6.07
CA ARG A 88 -10.88 5.91 4.62
C ARG A 88 -9.55 5.48 4.02
N ASN A 89 -8.44 5.79 4.68
CA ASN A 89 -7.09 5.51 4.20
C ASN A 89 -6.73 4.01 4.33
N LEU A 90 -7.29 3.32 5.33
CA LEU A 90 -7.09 1.88 5.49
C LEU A 90 -7.68 1.07 4.34
N TYR A 91 -8.65 1.58 3.57
CA TYR A 91 -9.17 0.90 2.38
C TYR A 91 -8.06 0.60 1.36
N LEU A 92 -7.28 1.62 0.99
CA LEU A 92 -6.14 1.45 0.09
C LEU A 92 -5.05 0.58 0.74
N THR A 93 -4.83 0.75 2.05
CA THR A 93 -3.86 -0.05 2.80
C THR A 93 -4.12 -1.54 2.62
N MET A 94 -5.38 -1.99 2.77
CA MET A 94 -5.75 -3.39 2.58
C MET A 94 -5.43 -3.89 1.17
N GLN A 95 -5.75 -3.10 0.14
CA GLN A 95 -5.47 -3.47 -1.25
C GLN A 95 -3.96 -3.56 -1.55
N LEU A 96 -3.16 -2.65 -0.97
CA LEU A 96 -1.70 -2.70 -1.12
C LEU A 96 -1.11 -3.93 -0.41
N MET A 97 -1.67 -4.34 0.73
CA MET A 97 -1.21 -5.53 1.45
C MET A 97 -1.46 -6.82 0.65
N GLU A 98 -2.55 -6.89 -0.13
CA GLU A 98 -2.84 -8.03 -1.00
C GLU A 98 -1.80 -8.24 -2.12
N LEU A 99 -0.99 -7.22 -2.42
CA LEU A 99 0.13 -7.35 -3.37
C LEU A 99 1.28 -8.19 -2.81
N GLY A 100 1.34 -8.39 -1.50
CA GLY A 100 2.41 -9.16 -0.84
C GLY A 100 3.80 -8.51 -0.97
N ILE A 101 3.84 -7.19 -1.13
CA ILE A 101 5.07 -6.39 -1.16
C ILE A 101 5.38 -5.94 0.28
N PRO A 102 6.65 -6.01 0.75
CA PRO A 102 7.01 -5.51 2.08
C PRO A 102 6.49 -4.09 2.30
N MET A 103 5.91 -3.82 3.47
CA MET A 103 5.25 -2.53 3.72
C MET A 103 5.47 -2.03 5.14
N VAL A 104 5.68 -0.72 5.28
CA VAL A 104 5.56 0.04 6.53
C VAL A 104 4.46 1.08 6.36
N LEU A 105 3.66 1.28 7.41
CA LEU A 105 2.61 2.28 7.45
C LEU A 105 3.11 3.52 8.20
N ALA A 106 3.26 4.63 7.50
CA ALA A 106 3.53 5.94 8.06
C ALA A 106 2.22 6.60 8.48
N LEU A 107 1.89 6.52 9.78
CA LEU A 107 0.67 7.10 10.34
C LEU A 107 0.89 8.59 10.60
N ASN A 108 0.61 9.43 9.60
CA ASN A 108 0.92 10.85 9.57
C ASN A 108 -0.15 11.71 10.24
N MET A 109 0.14 12.99 10.48
CA MET A 109 -0.74 13.96 11.17
C MET A 109 -1.03 13.64 12.64
N MET A 110 -0.12 12.93 13.32
CA MET A 110 -0.26 12.62 14.74
C MET A 110 -0.25 13.86 15.64
N ASP A 111 0.30 14.98 15.17
CA ASP A 111 0.24 16.25 15.88
C ASP A 111 -1.17 16.86 15.89
N GLU A 112 -1.93 16.74 14.80
CA GLU A 112 -3.32 17.19 14.74
C GLU A 112 -4.22 16.32 15.62
N VAL A 113 -4.03 15.00 15.58
CA VAL A 113 -4.77 14.07 16.45
C VAL A 113 -4.56 14.44 17.93
N LYS A 114 -3.31 14.68 18.34
CA LYS A 114 -2.99 15.10 19.72
C LYS A 114 -3.58 16.47 20.05
N ALA A 115 -3.50 17.44 19.14
CA ALA A 115 -4.04 18.78 19.35
C ALA A 115 -5.56 18.78 19.55
N ASN A 116 -6.26 17.85 18.90
CA ASN A 116 -7.69 17.63 19.06
C ASN A 116 -8.06 16.74 20.27
N GLY A 117 -7.10 16.40 21.14
CA GLY A 117 -7.32 15.54 22.31
C GLY A 117 -7.52 14.07 21.98
N GLY A 118 -7.28 13.67 20.73
CA GLY A 118 -7.36 12.30 20.26
C GLY A 118 -6.11 11.48 20.60
N SER A 119 -6.26 10.15 20.50
CA SER A 119 -5.15 9.22 20.58
C SER A 119 -5.44 7.98 19.72
N ILE A 120 -4.39 7.35 19.22
CA ILE A 120 -4.47 6.13 18.43
C ILE A 120 -3.60 5.07 19.10
N ARG A 121 -4.16 3.87 19.27
CA ARG A 121 -3.42 2.72 19.80
C ARG A 121 -2.58 2.10 18.69
N VAL A 122 -1.41 2.70 18.44
CA VAL A 122 -0.48 2.30 17.36
C VAL A 122 -0.12 0.83 17.45
N ASN A 123 0.26 0.33 18.63
CA ASN A 123 0.63 -1.08 18.82
C ASN A 123 -0.53 -2.05 18.52
N ASP A 124 -1.78 -1.64 18.78
CA ASP A 124 -2.94 -2.45 18.42
C ASP A 124 -3.16 -2.45 16.91
N LEU A 125 -3.00 -1.29 16.25
CA LEU A 125 -3.09 -1.18 14.79
C LEU A 125 -2.02 -2.03 14.10
N GLU A 126 -0.77 -1.95 14.57
CA GLU A 126 0.36 -2.75 14.09
C GLU A 126 0.06 -4.25 14.21
N ARG A 127 -0.39 -4.70 15.39
CA ARG A 127 -0.76 -6.09 15.63
C ARG A 127 -1.93 -6.57 14.77
N ILE A 128 -2.93 -5.71 14.54
CA ILE A 128 -4.09 -6.06 13.71
C ILE A 128 -3.68 -6.20 12.25
N LEU A 129 -2.93 -5.23 11.72
CA LEU A 129 -2.50 -5.20 10.32
C LEU A 129 -1.39 -6.21 10.03
N GLY A 130 -0.51 -6.49 11.00
CA GLY A 130 0.64 -7.35 10.78
C GLY A 130 1.71 -6.74 9.88
N ILE A 131 1.83 -5.40 9.91
CA ILE A 131 2.90 -4.60 9.29
C ILE A 131 3.37 -3.55 10.31
N PRO A 132 4.64 -3.09 10.24
CA PRO A 132 5.11 -1.99 11.08
C PRO A 132 4.28 -0.72 10.87
N VAL A 133 3.91 -0.05 11.97
CA VAL A 133 3.13 1.20 11.97
C VAL A 133 3.92 2.25 12.73
N VAL A 134 4.42 3.27 12.03
CA VAL A 134 5.22 4.34 12.63
C VAL A 134 4.38 5.62 12.71
N PRO A 135 4.08 6.14 13.92
CA PRO A 135 3.39 7.40 14.10
C PRO A 135 4.33 8.57 13.77
N ILE A 136 3.95 9.42 12.82
CA ILE A 136 4.79 10.55 12.38
C ILE A 136 4.03 11.88 12.38
N SER A 137 4.81 12.96 12.38
CA SER A 137 4.34 14.27 11.93
C SER A 137 5.35 14.80 10.90
N ALA A 138 5.00 14.70 9.62
CA ALA A 138 5.88 15.14 8.54
C ALA A 138 6.19 16.65 8.62
N VAL A 139 5.21 17.45 9.06
CA VAL A 139 5.36 18.91 9.21
C VAL A 139 6.26 19.30 10.39
N LYS A 140 6.32 18.47 11.44
CA LYS A 140 7.22 18.67 12.58
C LYS A 140 8.52 17.89 12.49
N ASN A 141 8.70 17.10 11.42
CA ASN A 141 9.81 16.17 11.25
C ASN A 141 9.97 15.20 12.44
N GLU A 142 8.84 14.73 13.00
CA GLU A 142 8.80 13.77 14.11
C GLU A 142 8.55 12.35 13.57
N GLY A 143 9.30 11.36 14.05
CA GLY A 143 9.16 9.94 13.68
C GLY A 143 9.74 9.56 12.31
N ILE A 144 10.38 10.50 11.60
CA ILE A 144 10.90 10.28 10.25
C ILE A 144 12.10 9.32 10.21
N ASP A 145 13.04 9.45 11.15
CA ASP A 145 14.21 8.56 11.21
C ASP A 145 13.78 7.12 11.55
N GLU A 146 12.86 6.95 12.50
CA GLU A 146 12.27 5.66 12.84
C GLU A 146 11.54 5.04 11.63
N LEU A 147 10.78 5.84 10.89
CA LEU A 147 10.14 5.39 9.65
C LEU A 147 11.17 4.90 8.64
N ILE A 148 12.25 5.66 8.41
CA ILE A 148 13.33 5.26 7.49
C ILE A 148 13.95 3.93 7.92
N ASP A 149 14.27 3.77 9.20
CA ASP A 149 14.88 2.55 9.73
C ASP A 149 13.98 1.33 9.49
N HIS A 150 12.70 1.42 9.84
CA HIS A 150 11.73 0.35 9.58
C HIS A 150 11.57 0.06 8.09
N ALA A 151 11.48 1.10 7.27
CA ALA A 151 11.35 1.00 5.83
C ALA A 151 12.56 0.25 5.22
N ILE A 152 13.78 0.63 5.61
CA ILE A 152 15.01 -0.01 5.13
C ILE A 152 15.10 -1.47 5.62
N HIS A 153 14.70 -1.72 6.87
CA HIS A 153 14.68 -3.07 7.45
C HIS A 153 13.77 -4.00 6.66
N ILE A 154 12.49 -3.67 6.49
CA ILE A 154 11.54 -4.51 5.76
C ILE A 154 11.99 -4.75 4.31
N ALA A 155 12.63 -3.76 3.69
CA ALA A 155 13.08 -3.84 2.31
C ALA A 155 14.30 -4.76 2.15
N ARG A 156 15.21 -4.77 3.14
CA ARG A 156 16.38 -5.65 3.14
C ARG A 156 16.03 -7.10 3.45
N TYR A 157 15.11 -7.33 4.38
CA TYR A 157 14.73 -8.68 4.82
C TYR A 157 13.50 -9.25 4.10
N GLY A 158 12.81 -8.45 3.29
CA GLY A 158 11.65 -8.90 2.53
C GLY A 158 10.45 -9.25 3.42
N GLU A 159 10.24 -8.52 4.51
CA GLU A 159 9.17 -8.76 5.48
C GLU A 159 7.81 -8.35 4.88
N LYS A 160 7.10 -9.34 4.34
CA LYS A 160 5.77 -9.16 3.74
C LYS A 160 4.70 -9.00 4.81
N PRO A 161 3.56 -8.36 4.48
CA PRO A 161 2.39 -8.30 5.37
C PRO A 161 2.03 -9.68 5.93
N ALA A 162 1.99 -9.79 7.26
CA ALA A 162 1.76 -11.07 7.94
C ALA A 162 0.30 -11.56 7.84
N ARG A 163 -0.63 -10.63 7.60
CA ARG A 163 -2.06 -10.91 7.51
C ARG A 163 -2.65 -10.26 6.27
N MET A 164 -3.30 -11.05 5.42
CA MET A 164 -4.06 -10.57 4.25
C MET A 164 -5.55 -10.90 4.35
N ASP A 165 -5.94 -11.71 5.34
CA ASP A 165 -7.32 -12.12 5.56
C ASP A 165 -7.85 -11.54 6.87
N PHE A 166 -8.70 -10.53 6.72
CA PHE A 166 -9.33 -9.81 7.82
C PHE A 166 -10.77 -10.24 8.07
N CYS A 167 -11.29 -11.17 7.26
CA CYS A 167 -12.62 -11.70 7.44
C CYS A 167 -12.70 -12.50 8.74
N THR A 168 -13.85 -12.42 9.40
CA THR A 168 -14.20 -13.30 10.51
C THR A 168 -14.79 -14.58 9.95
N ASP A 169 -14.28 -15.73 10.39
CA ASP A 169 -14.97 -17.00 10.21
C ASP A 169 -16.32 -16.91 10.93
N SER A 170 -17.40 -16.82 10.15
CA SER A 170 -18.77 -16.82 10.63
C SER A 170 -19.44 -18.08 10.11
N ASP A 171 -19.89 -18.92 11.03
CA ASP A 171 -20.61 -20.16 10.74
C ASP A 171 -22.05 -19.91 10.30
N ASP A 172 -22.52 -18.66 10.34
CA ASP A 172 -23.86 -18.28 9.88
C ASP A 172 -23.94 -18.33 8.34
N PRO A 173 -24.75 -19.23 7.75
CA PRO A 173 -24.92 -19.32 6.31
C PRO A 173 -25.52 -18.06 5.68
N HIS A 174 -26.19 -17.21 6.47
CA HIS A 174 -26.84 -15.98 6.03
C HIS A 174 -25.98 -14.74 6.20
N ASP A 175 -24.76 -14.86 6.73
CA ASP A 175 -23.83 -13.76 6.84
C ASP A 175 -23.27 -13.39 5.45
N PRO A 176 -23.58 -12.20 4.90
CA PRO A 176 -23.10 -11.78 3.59
C PRO A 176 -21.58 -11.62 3.54
N VAL A 177 -20.92 -11.27 4.66
CA VAL A 177 -19.46 -11.16 4.72
C VAL A 177 -18.81 -12.54 4.59
N ALA A 178 -19.40 -13.54 5.24
CA ALA A 178 -18.94 -14.93 5.13
C ALA A 178 -19.09 -15.48 3.70
N ALA A 179 -20.15 -15.08 2.98
CA ALA A 179 -20.34 -15.45 1.58
C ALA A 179 -19.24 -14.86 0.68
N VAL A 180 -18.89 -13.59 0.85
CA VAL A 180 -17.79 -12.94 0.12
C VAL A 180 -16.46 -13.60 0.44
N HIS A 181 -16.17 -13.85 1.72
CA HIS A 181 -14.96 -14.55 2.14
C HIS A 181 -14.81 -15.92 1.47
N ARG A 182 -15.86 -16.76 1.53
CA ARG A 182 -15.86 -18.08 0.88
C ARG A 182 -15.67 -17.99 -0.64
N CYS A 183 -16.30 -16.99 -1.28
CA CYS A 183 -16.13 -16.73 -2.70
C CYS A 183 -14.66 -16.45 -3.04
N ILE A 184 -14.01 -15.51 -2.34
CA ILE A 184 -12.62 -15.15 -2.63
C ILE A 184 -11.69 -16.35 -2.38
N HIS A 185 -11.86 -17.12 -1.30
CA HIS A 185 -11.02 -18.30 -1.05
C HIS A 185 -11.19 -19.41 -2.08
N SER A 186 -12.44 -19.68 -2.47
CA SER A 186 -12.74 -20.69 -3.49
C SER A 186 -12.18 -20.26 -4.85
N ALA A 187 -12.41 -19.01 -5.25
CA ALA A 187 -11.90 -18.45 -6.50
C ALA A 187 -10.37 -18.42 -6.51
N ALA A 188 -9.72 -18.03 -5.41
CA ALA A 188 -8.26 -18.04 -5.30
C ALA A 188 -7.71 -19.44 -5.53
N THR A 189 -8.30 -20.45 -4.89
CA THR A 189 -7.86 -21.85 -5.04
C THR A 189 -8.02 -22.35 -6.48
N LEU A 190 -9.14 -22.03 -7.13
CA LEU A 190 -9.44 -22.50 -8.49
C LEU A 190 -8.57 -21.81 -9.55
N LEU A 191 -8.31 -20.50 -9.39
CA LEU A 191 -7.66 -19.65 -10.38
C LEU A 191 -6.17 -19.46 -10.12
N GLU A 192 -5.63 -19.95 -8.99
CA GLU A 192 -4.23 -19.79 -8.60
C GLU A 192 -3.24 -20.19 -9.71
N PRO A 193 -3.40 -21.33 -10.43
CA PRO A 193 -2.48 -21.70 -11.49
C PRO A 193 -2.39 -20.63 -12.60
N ASP A 194 -3.54 -20.14 -13.06
CA ASP A 194 -3.63 -19.17 -14.16
C ASP A 194 -3.13 -17.79 -13.72
N ILE A 195 -3.47 -17.38 -12.49
CA ILE A 195 -3.01 -16.12 -11.91
C ILE A 195 -1.48 -16.12 -11.74
N ARG A 196 -0.91 -17.22 -11.24
CA ARG A 196 0.55 -17.36 -11.10
C ARG A 196 1.25 -17.40 -12.46
N ALA A 197 0.66 -18.06 -13.46
CA ALA A 197 1.19 -18.06 -14.82
C ALA A 197 1.23 -16.65 -15.43
N ALA A 198 0.28 -15.78 -15.06
CA ALA A 198 0.28 -14.36 -15.42
C ALA A 198 1.25 -13.49 -14.59
N GLY A 199 1.95 -14.07 -13.61
CA GLY A 199 2.90 -13.34 -12.75
C GLY A 199 2.25 -12.40 -11.73
N LEU A 200 0.97 -12.57 -11.43
CA LEU A 200 0.21 -11.67 -10.54
C LEU A 200 0.12 -12.21 -9.10
N PRO A 201 -0.02 -11.34 -8.08
CA PRO A 201 -0.30 -11.77 -6.71
C PRO A 201 -1.69 -12.42 -6.63
N VAL A 202 -1.73 -13.67 -6.13
CA VAL A 202 -2.96 -14.50 -6.15
C VAL A 202 -4.13 -13.83 -5.45
N ARG A 203 -3.93 -13.33 -4.23
CA ARG A 203 -5.00 -12.70 -3.45
C ARG A 203 -5.53 -11.45 -4.15
N PHE A 204 -4.65 -10.51 -4.51
CA PHE A 204 -5.00 -9.29 -5.20
C PHE A 204 -5.78 -9.54 -6.50
N ALA A 205 -5.25 -10.41 -7.37
CA ALA A 205 -5.89 -10.69 -8.65
C ALA A 205 -7.25 -11.37 -8.46
N THR A 206 -7.38 -12.28 -7.49
CA THR A 206 -8.67 -12.91 -7.17
C THR A 206 -9.69 -11.88 -6.72
N THR A 207 -9.34 -11.00 -5.76
CA THR A 207 -10.22 -9.92 -5.31
C THR A 207 -10.66 -9.06 -6.49
N LYS A 208 -9.74 -8.68 -7.38
CA LYS A 208 -10.05 -7.87 -8.58
C LYS A 208 -10.93 -8.60 -9.60
N LEU A 209 -10.79 -9.92 -9.76
CA LEU A 209 -11.68 -10.71 -10.61
C LEU A 209 -13.11 -10.78 -10.03
N VAL A 210 -13.24 -10.92 -8.70
CA VAL A 210 -14.53 -10.88 -8.01
C VAL A 210 -15.20 -9.49 -8.13
N GLU A 211 -14.39 -8.42 -8.16
CA GLU A 211 -14.83 -7.04 -8.40
C GLU A 211 -15.11 -6.74 -9.89
N ASP A 212 -15.03 -7.73 -10.79
CA ASP A 212 -15.29 -7.57 -12.22
C ASP A 212 -14.25 -6.68 -12.96
N ASP A 213 -12.99 -6.60 -12.49
CA ASP A 213 -11.95 -5.76 -13.09
C ASP A 213 -11.51 -6.28 -14.47
N GLU A 214 -11.95 -5.59 -15.52
CA GLU A 214 -11.65 -5.90 -16.92
C GLU A 214 -10.16 -5.88 -17.28
N GLN A 215 -9.34 -5.07 -16.62
CA GLN A 215 -7.91 -5.03 -16.93
C GLN A 215 -7.19 -6.25 -16.37
N ILE A 216 -7.58 -6.72 -15.18
CA ILE A 216 -7.03 -7.96 -14.59
C ILE A 216 -7.52 -9.18 -15.36
N LYS A 217 -8.80 -9.24 -15.74
CA LYS A 217 -9.33 -10.32 -16.60
C LYS A 217 -8.53 -10.50 -17.88
N LYS A 218 -8.18 -9.40 -18.56
CA LYS A 218 -7.37 -9.45 -19.80
C LYS A 218 -5.95 -9.98 -19.61
N LYS A 219 -5.40 -9.88 -18.39
CA LYS A 219 -4.06 -10.38 -18.07
C LYS A 219 -4.04 -11.88 -17.74
N ILE A 220 -5.20 -12.48 -17.45
CA ILE A 220 -5.30 -13.89 -17.01
C ILE A 220 -6.03 -14.68 -18.09
N THR A 221 -5.42 -15.80 -18.51
CA THR A 221 -6.11 -16.74 -19.41
C THR A 221 -6.94 -17.69 -18.56
N ILE A 222 -8.21 -17.36 -18.37
CA ILE A 222 -9.16 -18.23 -17.63
C ILE A 222 -9.67 -19.31 -18.60
N PRO A 223 -9.74 -20.59 -18.19
CA PRO A 223 -10.24 -21.69 -19.01
C PRO A 223 -11.73 -21.57 -19.41
#